data_AF-A0A2N5XG20-F1
#
_entry.id   AF-A0A2N5XG20-F1
#
_cell.length_a   1.000
_cell.length_b   1.000
_cell.length_c   1.000
_cell.angle_alpha   90.00
_cell.angle_beta   90.00
_cell.angle_gamma   90.00
#
_symmetry.space_group_name_H-M   'P 1'
#
loop_
_entity.id
_entity.type
_entity.pdbx_description
1 polymer ?
#
loop_
_entity_poly.entity_id
_entity_poly.type
_entity_poly.pdbx_seq_one_letter_code
_entity_poly.pdbx_strand_id
1 'polypeptide(L)'
;TRKGALRATLYTPATDAGGRLRVAAAVGINGDVSARAAALLEAGVDTLVVDTAHGHQERMIEVLGRMRALDPQVPVVAGNVVSAEGVRDLVEAGADIVKVGVGPGAMCTTRMMTGVGRPQFSAVLECAAEARRLGKHVWADGGVRHPRDVAMALAAGASNVMIGSWFAGTYESPGDLQQTADGRSYKESFGMASARAVRNRTADESAYDRARKGLFEEGISTSRMFLDPARPGVEDLIDSIVAGVRSACTYAGAGSLEEFHERAVFGVQSAAGYAEGKPLHASWS
;
A
#
# COMPACT_ATOMS: atom_id res chain seq x y z
N THR A 1 25.58 -12.62 4.44
CA THR A 1 25.78 -13.53 3.28
C THR A 1 26.48 -12.77 2.15
N ARG A 2 27.03 -13.44 1.12
CA ARG A 2 27.62 -12.74 -0.05
C ARG A 2 26.62 -11.78 -0.71
N LYS A 3 25.36 -12.21 -0.84
CA LYS A 3 24.28 -11.39 -1.38
C LYS A 3 24.00 -10.16 -0.51
N GLY A 4 23.94 -10.31 0.82
CA GLY A 4 23.76 -9.19 1.74
C GLY A 4 24.91 -8.17 1.67
N ALA A 5 26.16 -8.62 1.55
CA ALA A 5 27.30 -7.72 1.37
C ALA A 5 27.21 -6.91 0.07
N LEU A 6 26.76 -7.54 -1.03
CA LEU A 6 26.48 -6.82 -2.28
C LEU A 6 25.32 -5.82 -2.12
N ARG A 7 24.24 -6.19 -1.44
CA ARG A 7 23.10 -5.27 -1.19
C ARG A 7 23.54 -4.02 -0.45
N ALA A 8 24.43 -4.16 0.54
CA ALA A 8 24.97 -3.04 1.30
C ALA A 8 25.77 -2.04 0.44
N THR A 9 26.27 -2.45 -0.75
CA THR A 9 26.92 -1.52 -1.70
C THR A 9 25.94 -0.95 -2.74
N LEU A 10 24.74 -1.51 -2.87
CA LEU A 10 23.75 -1.12 -3.88
C LEU A 10 22.63 -0.24 -3.34
N TYR A 11 22.26 -0.42 -2.07
CA TYR A 11 21.13 0.27 -1.46
C TYR A 11 21.58 1.14 -0.29
N THR A 12 20.97 2.32 -0.21
CA THR A 12 21.06 3.18 0.97
C THR A 12 19.90 2.84 1.91
N PRO A 13 20.18 2.50 3.18
CA PRO A 13 19.12 2.28 4.16
C PRO A 13 18.24 3.54 4.33
N ALA A 14 16.94 3.33 4.51
CA ALA A 14 16.01 4.42 4.78
C ALA A 14 16.10 4.87 6.24
N THR A 15 17.02 5.79 6.54
CA THR A 15 17.25 6.31 7.90
C THR A 15 16.73 7.72 8.11
N ASP A 16 16.44 8.05 9.36
CA ASP A 16 16.20 9.42 9.83
C ASP A 16 17.51 10.23 9.88
N ALA A 17 17.43 11.49 10.32
CA ALA A 17 18.59 12.36 10.46
C ALA A 17 19.60 11.89 11.52
N GLY A 18 19.18 11.02 12.45
CA GLY A 18 20.02 10.40 13.48
C GLY A 18 20.61 9.06 13.07
N GLY A 19 20.37 8.58 11.83
CA GLY A 19 20.85 7.30 11.34
C GLY A 19 20.03 6.08 11.80
N ARG A 20 18.86 6.29 12.41
CA ARG A 20 17.94 5.21 12.82
C ARG A 20 17.03 4.83 11.66
N LEU A 21 16.65 3.56 11.55
CA LEU A 21 15.71 3.12 10.51
C LEU A 21 14.35 3.80 10.68
N ARG A 22 13.80 4.33 9.58
CA ARG A 22 12.49 4.99 9.61
C ARG A 22 11.36 4.00 9.82
N VAL A 23 10.36 4.39 10.59
CA VAL A 23 9.13 3.62 10.80
C VAL A 23 7.88 4.49 10.65
N ALA A 24 6.86 3.95 10.00
CA ALA A 24 5.54 4.54 9.91
C ALA A 24 4.53 3.70 10.71
N ALA A 25 3.56 4.34 11.36
CA ALA A 25 2.53 3.65 12.13
C ALA A 25 1.13 4.12 11.74
N ALA A 26 0.20 3.17 11.64
CA ALA A 26 -1.18 3.43 11.28
C ALA A 26 -2.09 3.60 12.49
N VAL A 27 -2.98 4.59 12.43
CA VAL A 27 -4.10 4.79 13.34
C VAL A 27 -5.41 4.77 12.54
N GLY A 28 -6.45 4.17 13.10
CA GLY A 28 -7.79 4.27 12.53
C GLY A 28 -8.45 5.60 12.87
N ILE A 29 -9.69 5.79 12.40
CA ILE A 29 -10.51 6.98 12.70
C ILE A 29 -11.46 6.80 13.90
N ASN A 30 -11.39 5.63 14.56
CA ASN A 30 -12.28 5.22 15.65
C ASN A 30 -11.57 5.24 17.02
N GLY A 31 -12.35 5.48 18.09
CA GLY A 31 -11.84 5.52 19.46
C GLY A 31 -11.03 6.78 19.76
N ASP A 32 -10.12 6.69 20.71
CA ASP A 32 -9.22 7.79 21.08
C ASP A 32 -8.00 7.85 20.15
N VAL A 33 -8.22 8.42 18.96
CA VAL A 33 -7.20 8.56 17.93
C VAL A 33 -6.08 9.51 18.39
N SER A 34 -6.44 10.60 19.09
CA SER A 34 -5.49 11.61 19.58
C SER A 34 -4.50 11.03 20.58
N ALA A 35 -4.97 10.27 21.58
CA ALA A 35 -4.07 9.64 22.54
C ALA A 35 -3.13 8.62 21.88
N ARG A 36 -3.64 7.81 20.94
CA ARG A 36 -2.82 6.84 20.20
C ARG A 36 -1.76 7.52 19.34
N ALA A 37 -2.14 8.58 18.63
CA ALA A 37 -1.20 9.34 17.81
C ALA A 37 -0.13 10.01 18.67
N ALA A 38 -0.51 10.63 19.80
CA ALA A 38 0.45 11.22 20.74
C ALA A 38 1.45 10.17 21.27
N ALA A 39 0.98 8.99 21.67
CA ALA A 39 1.85 7.91 22.13
C ALA A 39 2.82 7.41 21.04
N LEU A 40 2.37 7.35 19.77
CA LEU A 40 3.23 6.97 18.64
C LEU A 40 4.29 8.05 18.33
N LEU A 41 3.93 9.33 18.44
CA LEU A 41 4.86 10.44 18.30
C LEU A 41 5.92 10.41 19.41
N GLU A 42 5.51 10.17 20.66
CA GLU A 42 6.43 10.01 21.80
C GLU A 42 7.38 8.82 21.61
N ALA A 43 6.89 7.72 21.01
CA ALA A 43 7.69 6.56 20.65
C ALA A 43 8.67 6.82 19.48
N GLY A 44 8.60 7.98 18.83
CA GLY A 44 9.52 8.39 17.77
C GLY A 44 9.18 7.87 16.37
N VAL A 45 7.88 7.70 16.05
CA VAL A 45 7.46 7.36 14.68
C VAL A 45 7.85 8.47 13.69
N ASP A 46 8.30 8.10 12.49
CA ASP A 46 8.72 9.06 11.44
C ASP A 46 7.57 9.50 10.52
N THR A 47 6.42 8.81 10.58
CA THR A 47 5.24 9.10 9.76
C THR A 47 3.99 8.51 10.41
N LEU A 48 2.95 9.33 10.56
CA LEU A 48 1.63 8.88 11.01
C LEU A 48 0.74 8.58 9.82
N VAL A 49 0.02 7.46 9.84
CA VAL A 49 -0.89 7.06 8.77
C VAL A 49 -2.32 6.94 9.32
N VAL A 50 -3.20 7.88 8.98
CA VAL A 50 -4.62 7.79 9.30
C VAL A 50 -5.32 6.97 8.21
N ASP A 51 -5.72 5.75 8.56
CA ASP A 51 -6.17 4.76 7.58
C ASP A 51 -7.60 4.28 7.84
N THR A 52 -8.41 4.34 6.78
CA THR A 52 -9.78 3.81 6.74
C THR A 52 -10.14 3.41 5.31
N ALA A 53 -11.15 2.55 5.15
CA ALA A 53 -11.57 2.08 3.83
C ALA A 53 -12.03 3.22 2.90
N HIS A 54 -12.75 4.21 3.46
CA HIS A 54 -13.23 5.39 2.75
C HIS A 54 -12.77 6.67 3.45
N GLY A 55 -11.68 7.26 2.97
CA GLY A 55 -11.09 8.45 3.58
C GLY A 55 -11.86 9.74 3.33
N HIS A 56 -12.63 9.82 2.23
CA HIS A 56 -13.38 11.04 1.88
C HIS A 56 -14.73 11.10 2.62
N GLN A 57 -14.65 11.18 3.95
CA GLN A 57 -15.81 11.26 4.86
C GLN A 57 -15.56 12.29 5.97
N GLU A 58 -16.62 12.92 6.49
CA GLU A 58 -16.55 13.96 7.52
C GLU A 58 -15.69 13.57 8.72
N ARG A 59 -15.84 12.35 9.21
CA ARG A 59 -15.07 11.86 10.35
C ARG A 59 -13.56 11.83 10.11
N MET A 60 -13.12 11.53 8.88
CA MET A 60 -11.69 11.59 8.55
C MET A 60 -11.17 13.02 8.64
N ILE A 61 -11.93 13.98 8.08
CA ILE A 61 -11.61 15.41 8.12
C ILE A 61 -11.48 15.90 9.56
N GLU A 62 -12.44 15.55 10.42
CA GLU A 62 -12.37 15.86 11.86
C GLU A 62 -11.14 15.26 12.53
N VAL A 63 -10.83 13.99 12.25
CA VAL A 63 -9.67 13.30 12.81
C VAL A 63 -8.37 13.97 12.37
N LEU A 64 -8.24 14.35 11.10
CA LEU A 64 -7.05 15.08 10.63
C LEU A 64 -6.87 16.42 11.32
N GLY A 65 -7.96 17.17 11.54
CA GLY A 65 -7.92 18.40 12.34
C GLY A 65 -7.40 18.14 13.76
N ARG A 66 -7.86 17.07 14.42
CA ARG A 66 -7.36 16.66 15.75
C ARG A 66 -5.91 16.20 15.71
N MET A 67 -5.48 15.51 14.66
CA MET A 67 -4.08 15.11 14.47
C MET A 67 -3.18 16.33 14.33
N ARG A 68 -3.60 17.33 13.56
CA ARG A 68 -2.84 18.58 13.41
C ARG A 68 -2.80 19.43 14.67
N ALA A 69 -3.83 19.37 15.50
CA ALA A 69 -3.80 20.02 16.81
C ALA A 69 -2.74 19.44 17.77
N LEU A 70 -2.21 18.23 17.50
CA LEU A 70 -1.06 17.67 18.23
C LEU A 70 0.29 18.23 17.77
N ASP A 71 0.30 19.09 16.74
CA ASP A 71 1.50 19.67 16.10
C ASP A 71 2.57 18.61 15.74
N PRO A 72 2.22 17.57 14.95
CA PRO A 72 3.15 16.51 14.61
C PRO A 72 4.29 17.08 13.75
N GLN A 73 5.52 16.85 14.19
CA GLN A 73 6.74 17.24 13.47
C GLN A 73 7.13 16.23 12.37
N VAL A 74 6.21 15.32 12.04
CA VAL A 74 6.38 14.27 11.04
C VAL A 74 5.23 14.30 10.04
N PRO A 75 5.43 13.80 8.81
CA PRO A 75 4.37 13.76 7.82
C PRO A 75 3.13 13.00 8.32
N VAL A 76 1.96 13.55 8.01
CA VAL A 76 0.67 12.87 8.24
C VAL A 76 0.12 12.38 6.90
N VAL A 77 0.00 11.06 6.77
CA VAL A 77 -0.61 10.39 5.63
C VAL A 77 -2.09 10.15 5.94
N ALA A 78 -2.97 10.34 4.96
CA ALA A 78 -4.40 10.06 5.11
C ALA A 78 -4.99 9.33 3.91
N GLY A 79 -5.88 8.37 4.15
CA GLY A 79 -6.60 7.70 3.08
C GLY A 79 -7.62 6.65 3.55
N ASN A 80 -8.29 5.94 2.64
CA ASN A 80 -8.06 5.94 1.18
C ASN A 80 -9.05 6.75 0.37
N VAL A 81 -8.58 7.40 -0.70
CA VAL A 81 -9.41 8.08 -1.70
C VAL A 81 -9.11 7.59 -3.11
N VAL A 82 -9.95 7.95 -4.07
CA VAL A 82 -9.78 7.62 -5.51
C VAL A 82 -10.18 8.78 -6.44
N SER A 83 -10.42 9.97 -5.89
CA SER A 83 -10.86 11.16 -6.60
C SER A 83 -9.98 12.37 -6.25
N ALA A 84 -9.84 13.30 -7.19
CA ALA A 84 -9.16 14.59 -6.97
C ALA A 84 -9.84 15.40 -5.86
N GLU A 85 -11.17 15.37 -5.77
CA GLU A 85 -11.92 16.02 -4.69
C GLU A 85 -11.51 15.48 -3.31
N GLY A 86 -11.44 14.16 -3.16
CA GLY A 86 -10.99 13.56 -1.90
C GLY A 86 -9.54 13.90 -1.57
N VAL A 87 -8.67 14.06 -2.58
CA VAL A 87 -7.30 14.55 -2.35
C VAL A 87 -7.33 15.97 -1.80
N ARG A 88 -8.06 16.88 -2.44
CA ARG A 88 -8.16 18.29 -2.03
C ARG A 88 -8.66 18.40 -0.60
N ASP A 89 -9.77 17.76 -0.29
CA ASP A 89 -10.41 17.87 1.02
C ASP A 89 -9.52 17.27 2.13
N LEU A 90 -8.83 16.15 1.87
CA LEU A 90 -7.87 15.59 2.84
C LEU A 90 -6.64 16.48 3.02
N VAL A 91 -6.14 17.10 1.96
CA VAL A 91 -5.01 18.04 2.04
C VAL A 91 -5.40 19.29 2.82
N GLU A 92 -6.58 19.87 2.55
CA GLU A 92 -7.13 21.02 3.28
C GLU A 92 -7.35 20.71 4.77
N ALA A 93 -7.79 19.49 5.09
CA ALA A 93 -7.89 19.00 6.47
C ALA A 93 -6.53 18.78 7.15
N GLY A 94 -5.43 18.83 6.38
CA GLY A 94 -4.08 18.70 6.87
C GLY A 94 -3.42 17.36 6.58
N ALA A 95 -3.68 16.69 5.45
CA ALA A 95 -2.81 15.59 5.01
C ALA A 95 -1.56 16.15 4.28
N ASP A 96 -0.37 15.60 4.55
CA ASP A 96 0.83 15.86 3.75
C ASP A 96 0.92 14.91 2.54
N ILE A 97 0.41 13.71 2.73
CA ILE A 97 0.45 12.62 1.77
C ILE A 97 -0.93 11.97 1.73
N VAL A 98 -1.47 11.75 0.53
CA VAL A 98 -2.75 11.09 0.37
C VAL A 98 -2.56 9.66 -0.13
N LYS A 99 -3.13 8.68 0.59
CA LYS A 99 -3.11 7.26 0.20
C LYS A 99 -4.27 6.98 -0.76
N VAL A 100 -3.94 6.49 -1.95
CA VAL A 100 -4.87 6.34 -3.09
C VAL A 100 -5.12 4.87 -3.37
N GLY A 101 -6.38 4.45 -3.27
CA GLY A 101 -6.80 3.09 -3.64
C GLY A 101 -8.02 2.60 -2.87
N VAL A 102 -9.13 2.40 -3.58
CA VAL A 102 -10.35 1.78 -3.03
C VAL A 102 -10.71 0.55 -3.85
N GLY A 103 -10.65 -0.61 -3.20
CA GLY A 103 -10.91 -1.91 -3.82
C GLY A 103 -9.82 -2.59 -4.66
N PRO A 104 -8.57 -2.09 -4.86
CA PRO A 104 -7.59 -2.77 -5.72
C PRO A 104 -6.81 -3.89 -5.00
N GLY A 105 -6.91 -3.99 -3.68
CA GLY A 105 -6.12 -4.91 -2.87
C GLY A 105 -6.45 -6.39 -3.15
N ALA A 106 -5.43 -7.26 -3.13
CA ALA A 106 -5.58 -8.67 -3.48
C ALA A 106 -6.60 -9.46 -2.63
N MET A 107 -6.82 -9.02 -1.39
CA MET A 107 -7.75 -9.63 -0.44
C MET A 107 -9.01 -8.79 -0.21
N CYS A 108 -9.18 -7.71 -0.97
CA CYS A 108 -10.29 -6.77 -0.82
C CYS A 108 -11.49 -7.21 -1.68
N THR A 109 -12.68 -7.18 -1.09
CA THR A 109 -13.93 -7.47 -1.80
C THR A 109 -14.86 -6.27 -1.90
N THR A 110 -14.44 -5.08 -1.47
CA THR A 110 -15.22 -3.83 -1.49
C THR A 110 -15.98 -3.62 -2.80
N ARG A 111 -15.31 -3.72 -3.96
CA ARG A 111 -15.98 -3.52 -5.26
C ARG A 111 -17.09 -4.53 -5.53
N MET A 112 -16.86 -5.79 -5.17
CA MET A 112 -17.83 -6.85 -5.42
C MET A 112 -19.00 -6.77 -4.45
N MET A 113 -18.76 -6.32 -3.23
CA MET A 113 -19.78 -6.24 -2.18
C MET A 113 -20.60 -4.94 -2.25
N THR A 114 -20.02 -3.84 -2.73
CA THR A 114 -20.63 -2.50 -2.65
C THR A 114 -20.76 -1.79 -4.00
N GLY A 115 -20.08 -2.25 -5.05
CA GLY A 115 -19.95 -1.52 -6.32
C GLY A 115 -18.98 -0.33 -6.27
N VAL A 116 -18.46 0.03 -5.09
CA VAL A 116 -17.59 1.21 -4.91
C VAL A 116 -16.13 0.86 -5.18
N GLY A 117 -15.47 1.69 -5.99
CA GLY A 117 -14.04 1.62 -6.27
C GLY A 117 -13.70 2.16 -7.65
N ARG A 118 -12.39 2.26 -7.95
CA ARG A 118 -11.93 2.84 -9.21
C ARG A 118 -10.67 2.18 -9.75
N PRO A 119 -10.53 1.89 -11.06
CA PRO A 119 -9.29 1.35 -11.62
C PRO A 119 -8.05 2.11 -11.12
N GLN A 120 -7.09 1.35 -10.56
CA GLN A 120 -6.04 1.92 -9.71
C GLN A 120 -5.14 2.91 -10.45
N PHE A 121 -4.76 2.60 -11.68
CA PHE A 121 -3.91 3.49 -12.48
C PHE A 121 -4.55 4.86 -12.69
N SER A 122 -5.82 4.90 -13.14
CA SER A 122 -6.56 6.15 -13.34
C SER A 122 -6.77 6.91 -12.03
N ALA A 123 -7.05 6.21 -10.94
CA ALA A 123 -7.17 6.81 -9.61
C ALA A 123 -5.86 7.49 -9.19
N VAL A 124 -4.73 6.81 -9.32
CA VAL A 124 -3.41 7.35 -8.99
C VAL A 124 -3.07 8.53 -9.90
N LEU A 125 -3.27 8.41 -11.21
CA LEU A 125 -2.94 9.46 -12.18
C LEU A 125 -3.64 10.79 -11.85
N GLU A 126 -4.96 10.74 -11.62
CA GLU A 126 -5.73 11.95 -11.32
C GLU A 126 -5.48 12.49 -9.91
N CYS A 127 -5.35 11.60 -8.92
CA CYS A 127 -5.07 12.02 -7.54
C CYS A 127 -3.66 12.62 -7.42
N ALA A 128 -2.68 12.07 -8.12
CA ALA A 128 -1.31 12.59 -8.15
C ALA A 128 -1.24 13.97 -8.78
N ALA A 129 -1.97 14.20 -9.88
CA ALA A 129 -2.05 15.50 -10.52
C ALA A 129 -2.62 16.57 -9.57
N GLU A 130 -3.70 16.26 -8.84
CA GLU A 130 -4.29 17.19 -7.88
C GLU A 130 -3.39 17.42 -6.66
N ALA A 131 -2.81 16.36 -6.09
CA ALA A 131 -1.88 16.50 -4.97
C ALA A 131 -0.69 17.39 -5.34
N ARG A 132 -0.12 17.19 -6.53
CA ARG A 132 0.98 18.01 -7.06
C ARG A 132 0.58 19.48 -7.22
N ARG A 133 -0.63 19.75 -7.73
CA ARG A 133 -1.17 21.13 -7.82
C ARG A 133 -1.24 21.82 -6.46
N LEU A 134 -1.46 21.04 -5.39
CA LEU A 134 -1.50 21.50 -4.00
C LEU A 134 -0.13 21.44 -3.29
N GLY A 135 0.95 21.08 -3.99
CA GLY A 135 2.28 20.95 -3.41
C GLY A 135 2.43 19.75 -2.45
N LYS A 136 1.60 18.72 -2.61
CA LYS A 136 1.56 17.49 -1.81
C LYS A 136 1.82 16.26 -2.66
N HIS A 137 1.84 15.09 -2.03
CA HIS A 137 2.16 13.82 -2.68
C HIS A 137 1.07 12.76 -2.50
N VAL A 138 1.07 11.75 -3.37
CA VAL A 138 0.23 10.56 -3.19
C VAL A 138 1.05 9.28 -3.04
N TRP A 139 0.51 8.32 -2.30
CA TRP A 139 0.96 6.93 -2.24
C TRP A 139 -0.06 6.03 -2.93
N ALA A 140 0.37 5.21 -3.87
CA ALA A 140 -0.50 4.23 -4.52
C ALA A 140 -0.63 2.97 -3.64
N ASP A 141 -1.83 2.61 -3.22
CA ASP A 141 -2.07 1.49 -2.29
C ASP A 141 -2.90 0.37 -2.93
N GLY A 142 -2.26 -0.79 -3.10
CA GLY A 142 -2.89 -2.02 -3.59
C GLY A 142 -2.83 -2.22 -5.12
N GLY A 143 -3.23 -3.41 -5.55
CA GLY A 143 -3.26 -3.80 -6.97
C GLY A 143 -1.94 -4.28 -7.56
N VAL A 144 -0.85 -4.27 -6.79
CA VAL A 144 0.49 -4.69 -7.24
C VAL A 144 0.58 -6.22 -7.30
N ARG A 145 0.93 -6.74 -8.48
CA ARG A 145 1.16 -8.18 -8.73
C ARG A 145 2.52 -8.44 -9.37
N HIS A 146 3.09 -7.45 -10.05
CA HIS A 146 4.35 -7.55 -10.79
C HIS A 146 5.18 -6.26 -10.61
N PRO A 147 6.50 -6.28 -10.86
CA PRO A 147 7.33 -5.08 -10.82
C PRO A 147 6.81 -3.93 -11.71
N ARG A 148 6.24 -4.26 -12.87
CA ARG A 148 5.67 -3.25 -13.78
C ARG A 148 4.53 -2.46 -13.14
N ASP A 149 3.77 -3.05 -12.21
CA ASP A 149 2.62 -2.38 -11.60
C ASP A 149 3.12 -1.27 -10.66
N VAL A 150 4.28 -1.47 -10.01
CA VAL A 150 5.00 -0.42 -9.25
C VAL A 150 5.50 0.66 -10.20
N ALA A 151 6.15 0.28 -11.31
CA ALA A 151 6.64 1.24 -12.29
C ALA A 151 5.51 2.11 -12.87
N MET A 152 4.36 1.51 -13.22
CA MET A 152 3.20 2.23 -13.72
C MET A 152 2.63 3.21 -12.68
N ALA A 153 2.56 2.82 -11.41
CA ALA A 153 2.08 3.72 -10.35
C ALA A 153 3.02 4.93 -10.14
N LEU A 154 4.35 4.71 -10.17
CA LEU A 154 5.33 5.79 -10.08
C LEU A 154 5.27 6.72 -11.30
N ALA A 155 5.19 6.16 -12.51
CA ALA A 155 5.04 6.95 -13.73
C ALA A 155 3.69 7.69 -13.80
N ALA A 156 2.64 7.19 -13.15
CA ALA A 156 1.38 7.92 -12.97
C ALA A 156 1.48 9.11 -11.99
N GLY A 157 2.62 9.29 -11.32
CA GLY A 157 2.88 10.41 -10.40
C GLY A 157 2.79 10.06 -8.92
N ALA A 158 2.65 8.78 -8.56
CA ALA A 158 2.79 8.38 -7.15
C ALA A 158 4.23 8.58 -6.66
N SER A 159 4.37 9.10 -5.44
CA SER A 159 5.69 9.23 -4.79
C SER A 159 6.19 7.91 -4.22
N ASN A 160 5.27 7.05 -3.76
CA ASN A 160 5.56 5.71 -3.25
C ASN A 160 4.42 4.74 -3.59
N VAL A 161 4.69 3.44 -3.49
CA VAL A 161 3.72 2.37 -3.72
C VAL A 161 3.68 1.44 -2.50
N MET A 162 2.50 1.26 -1.92
CA MET A 162 2.24 0.36 -0.79
C MET A 162 1.90 -1.05 -1.30
N ILE A 163 2.61 -2.05 -0.80
CA ILE A 163 2.53 -3.45 -1.24
C ILE A 163 2.23 -4.34 -0.04
N GLY A 164 1.13 -5.10 -0.11
CA GLY A 164 0.72 -6.04 0.94
C GLY A 164 0.99 -7.50 0.57
N SER A 165 0.14 -8.08 -0.28
CA SER A 165 0.12 -9.53 -0.56
C SER A 165 1.45 -10.10 -1.04
N TRP A 166 2.25 -9.31 -1.76
CA TRP A 166 3.54 -9.78 -2.26
C TRP A 166 4.55 -10.01 -1.14
N PHE A 167 4.54 -9.16 -0.10
CA PHE A 167 5.42 -9.29 1.06
C PHE A 167 4.87 -10.26 2.11
N ALA A 168 3.58 -10.61 2.06
CA ALA A 168 2.94 -11.45 3.07
C ALA A 168 3.48 -12.89 3.14
N GLY A 169 4.09 -13.41 2.07
CA GLY A 169 4.68 -14.76 2.00
C GLY A 169 6.17 -14.85 2.31
N THR A 170 6.77 -13.82 2.91
CA THR A 170 8.21 -13.75 3.20
C THR A 170 8.55 -14.20 4.61
N TYR A 171 9.83 -14.42 4.93
CA TYR A 171 10.24 -14.72 6.31
C TYR A 171 9.92 -13.57 7.28
N GLU A 172 10.02 -12.33 6.85
CA GLU A 172 9.87 -11.12 7.66
C GLU A 172 8.40 -10.76 7.93
N SER A 173 7.45 -11.28 7.15
CA SER A 173 6.03 -11.05 7.42
C SER A 173 5.57 -11.68 8.75
N PRO A 174 4.53 -11.14 9.41
CA PRO A 174 4.06 -11.69 10.67
C PRO A 174 3.42 -13.07 10.51
N GLY A 175 3.40 -13.83 11.61
CA GLY A 175 2.77 -15.15 11.70
C GLY A 175 3.71 -16.32 11.43
N ASP A 176 3.34 -17.49 11.94
CA ASP A 176 4.14 -18.70 11.84
C ASP A 176 4.13 -19.29 10.42
N LEU A 177 5.28 -19.85 10.02
CA LEU A 177 5.39 -20.60 8.78
C LEU A 177 4.61 -21.90 8.89
N GLN A 178 3.64 -22.08 8.00
CA GLN A 178 2.81 -23.27 7.89
C GLN A 178 3.31 -24.14 6.74
N GLN A 179 2.96 -25.43 6.77
CA GLN A 179 3.25 -26.36 5.67
C GLN A 179 1.98 -27.02 5.17
N THR A 180 1.91 -27.16 3.85
CA THR A 180 0.89 -27.96 3.17
C THR A 180 1.25 -29.44 3.23
N ALA A 181 0.28 -30.31 2.91
CA ALA A 181 0.51 -31.76 2.88
C ALA A 181 1.58 -32.18 1.84
N ASP A 182 1.75 -31.41 0.77
CA ASP A 182 2.80 -31.56 -0.25
C ASP A 182 4.13 -30.88 0.14
N GLY A 183 4.27 -30.40 1.38
CA GLY A 183 5.52 -29.87 1.94
C GLY A 183 5.83 -28.42 1.55
N ARG A 184 4.94 -27.74 0.82
CA ARG A 184 5.12 -26.32 0.46
C ARG A 184 4.85 -25.43 1.66
N SER A 185 5.81 -24.55 1.95
CA SER A 185 5.71 -23.60 3.04
C SER A 185 4.89 -22.37 2.65
N TYR A 186 4.05 -21.88 3.55
CA TYR A 186 3.21 -20.70 3.34
C TYR A 186 2.95 -19.96 4.66
N LYS A 187 2.55 -18.70 4.55
CA LYS A 187 1.97 -17.93 5.67
C LYS A 187 0.53 -17.56 5.36
N GLU A 188 -0.27 -17.40 6.41
CA GLU A 188 -1.64 -16.92 6.27
C GLU A 188 -1.68 -15.40 6.13
N SER A 189 -2.53 -14.92 5.24
CA SER A 189 -2.84 -13.50 5.11
C SER A 189 -4.34 -13.30 5.00
N PHE A 190 -4.85 -12.14 5.43
CA PHE A 190 -6.26 -11.81 5.39
C PHE A 190 -6.47 -10.31 5.20
N GLY A 191 -7.61 -9.93 4.62
CA GLY A 191 -7.96 -8.53 4.43
C GLY A 191 -8.31 -7.85 5.75
N MET A 192 -7.89 -6.60 5.95
CA MET A 192 -8.21 -5.86 7.18
C MET A 192 -9.70 -5.55 7.32
N ALA A 193 -10.52 -5.71 6.29
CA ALA A 193 -11.98 -5.61 6.36
C ALA A 193 -12.70 -6.98 6.43
N SER A 194 -11.96 -8.07 6.70
CA SER A 194 -12.50 -9.44 6.81
C SER A 194 -13.06 -9.75 8.21
N ALA A 195 -13.87 -10.81 8.31
CA ALA A 195 -14.37 -11.38 9.58
C ALA A 195 -13.27 -11.50 10.62
N ARG A 196 -12.14 -12.07 10.19
CA ARG A 196 -11.00 -12.35 11.07
C ARG A 196 -10.42 -11.05 11.64
N ALA A 197 -10.21 -10.05 10.78
CA ALA A 197 -9.67 -8.76 11.20
C ALA A 197 -10.64 -7.98 12.10
N VAL A 198 -11.95 -8.04 11.82
CA VAL A 198 -12.98 -7.41 12.65
C VAL A 198 -13.02 -8.08 14.02
N ARG A 199 -13.15 -9.42 14.08
CA ARG A 199 -13.16 -10.17 15.34
C ARG A 199 -11.93 -9.88 16.21
N ASN A 200 -10.74 -9.82 15.61
CA ASN A 200 -9.50 -9.56 16.34
C ASN A 200 -9.45 -8.14 16.92
N ARG A 201 -9.94 -7.12 16.19
CA ARG A 201 -9.95 -5.73 16.68
C ARG A 201 -11.07 -5.43 17.67
N THR A 202 -12.15 -6.19 17.65
CA THR A 202 -13.30 -6.02 18.55
C THR A 202 -13.28 -7.07 19.67
N ALA A 203 -12.12 -7.66 19.97
CA ALA A 203 -11.98 -8.75 20.95
C ALA A 203 -12.35 -8.30 22.38
N ASP A 204 -12.08 -7.03 22.70
CA ASP A 204 -12.36 -6.43 24.01
C ASP A 204 -13.73 -5.72 24.06
N GLU A 205 -14.49 -5.73 22.96
CA GLU A 205 -15.81 -5.11 22.89
C GLU A 205 -16.93 -6.06 23.34
N SER A 206 -18.09 -5.47 23.66
CA SER A 206 -19.29 -6.20 24.06
C SER A 206 -19.73 -7.21 22.99
N ALA A 207 -20.42 -8.27 23.40
CA ALA A 207 -20.92 -9.29 22.47
C ALA A 207 -21.87 -8.69 21.41
N TYR A 208 -22.68 -7.71 21.80
CA TYR A 208 -23.60 -7.00 20.89
C TYR A 208 -22.83 -6.17 19.85
N ASP A 209 -21.86 -5.38 20.27
CA ASP A 209 -21.07 -4.53 19.35
C ASP A 209 -20.26 -5.37 18.37
N ARG A 210 -19.68 -6.47 18.86
CA ARG A 210 -18.98 -7.46 18.03
C ARG A 210 -19.90 -8.08 16.99
N ALA A 211 -21.09 -8.52 17.40
CA ALA A 211 -22.07 -9.11 16.48
C ALA A 211 -22.48 -8.10 15.41
N ARG A 212 -22.78 -6.85 15.81
CA ARG A 212 -23.15 -5.77 14.89
C ARG A 212 -22.06 -5.47 13.87
N LYS A 213 -20.80 -5.37 14.30
CA LYS A 213 -19.66 -5.08 13.42
C LYS A 213 -19.28 -6.26 12.50
N GLY A 214 -19.63 -7.49 12.87
CA GLY A 214 -19.40 -8.69 12.07
C GLY A 214 -20.47 -9.01 11.02
N LEU A 215 -21.53 -8.19 10.89
CA LEU A 215 -22.62 -8.44 9.94
C LEU A 215 -22.22 -8.27 8.47
N PHE A 216 -21.17 -7.49 8.19
CA PHE A 216 -20.75 -7.17 6.83
C PHE A 216 -19.23 -7.06 6.73
N GLU A 217 -18.69 -7.55 5.62
CA GLU A 217 -17.24 -7.70 5.43
C GLU A 217 -16.83 -7.39 4.00
N GLU A 218 -15.68 -6.74 3.86
CA GLU A 218 -15.12 -6.32 2.57
C GLU A 218 -13.71 -6.87 2.35
N GLY A 219 -13.44 -8.05 2.91
CA GLY A 219 -12.22 -8.79 2.62
C GLY A 219 -12.32 -10.27 2.92
N ILE A 220 -11.44 -11.06 2.29
CA ILE A 220 -11.36 -12.49 2.55
C ILE A 220 -10.63 -12.77 3.87
N SER A 221 -11.14 -13.74 4.63
CA SER A 221 -10.65 -14.08 5.97
C SER A 221 -9.41 -14.98 5.98
N THR A 222 -9.08 -15.60 4.85
CA THR A 222 -7.88 -16.44 4.69
C THR A 222 -7.38 -16.41 3.25
N SER A 223 -6.07 -16.39 3.10
CA SER A 223 -5.36 -16.66 1.87
C SER A 223 -3.98 -17.23 2.20
N ARG A 224 -3.53 -18.21 1.42
CA ARG A 224 -2.22 -18.85 1.61
C ARG A 224 -1.19 -18.15 0.73
N MET A 225 -0.25 -17.48 1.38
CA MET A 225 0.86 -16.80 0.72
C MET A 225 2.06 -17.74 0.74
N PHE A 226 2.28 -18.44 -0.37
CA PHE A 226 3.38 -19.38 -0.48
C PHE A 226 4.72 -18.65 -0.46
N LEU A 227 5.65 -19.22 0.30
CA LEU A 227 7.03 -18.76 0.36
C LEU A 227 7.80 -19.33 -0.83
N ASP A 228 8.49 -18.48 -1.57
CA ASP A 228 9.38 -18.89 -2.65
C ASP A 228 10.70 -19.40 -2.03
N PRO A 229 11.05 -20.69 -2.12
CA PRO A 229 12.27 -21.21 -1.52
C PRO A 229 13.54 -20.61 -2.13
N ALA A 230 13.48 -20.10 -3.37
CA ALA A 230 14.62 -19.45 -4.02
C ALA A 230 14.75 -17.96 -3.64
N ARG A 231 13.67 -17.35 -3.14
CA ARG A 231 13.57 -15.91 -2.81
C ARG A 231 12.73 -15.70 -1.55
N PRO A 232 13.15 -16.25 -0.41
CA PRO A 232 12.26 -16.35 0.74
C PRO A 232 12.21 -15.08 1.60
N GLY A 233 13.16 -14.16 1.42
CA GLY A 233 13.22 -12.90 2.16
C GLY A 233 12.61 -11.74 1.40
N VAL A 234 12.10 -10.74 2.13
CA VAL A 234 11.54 -9.51 1.54
C VAL A 234 12.56 -8.76 0.68
N GLU A 235 13.84 -8.80 1.04
CA GLU A 235 14.92 -8.18 0.25
C GLU A 235 15.03 -8.79 -1.17
N ASP A 236 14.69 -10.07 -1.35
CA ASP A 236 14.69 -10.71 -2.67
C ASP A 236 13.60 -10.14 -3.58
N LEU A 237 12.45 -9.81 -2.99
CA LEU A 237 11.35 -9.15 -3.69
C LEU A 237 11.69 -7.69 -3.99
N ILE A 238 12.31 -6.99 -3.04
CA ILE A 238 12.78 -5.60 -3.24
C ILE A 238 13.77 -5.52 -4.40
N ASP A 239 14.74 -6.45 -4.48
CA ASP A 239 15.66 -6.53 -5.62
C ASP A 239 14.90 -6.63 -6.96
N SER A 240 13.90 -7.50 -7.02
CA SER A 240 13.10 -7.71 -8.23
C SER A 240 12.25 -6.50 -8.60
N ILE A 241 11.70 -5.79 -7.61
CA ILE A 241 10.91 -4.59 -7.80
C ILE A 241 11.79 -3.46 -8.33
N VAL A 242 12.91 -3.18 -7.64
CA VAL A 242 13.84 -2.11 -8.00
C VAL A 242 14.44 -2.36 -9.39
N ALA A 243 14.82 -3.60 -9.71
CA ALA A 243 15.30 -3.95 -11.04
C ALA A 243 14.22 -3.70 -12.12
N GLY A 244 12.97 -4.07 -11.86
CA GLY A 244 11.86 -3.82 -12.77
C GLY A 244 11.57 -2.33 -13.00
N VAL A 245 11.59 -1.52 -11.93
CA VAL A 245 11.41 -0.06 -12.01
C VAL A 245 12.55 0.59 -12.78
N ARG A 246 13.81 0.25 -12.48
CA ARG A 246 14.98 0.77 -13.21
C ARG A 246 14.97 0.40 -14.70
N SER A 247 14.53 -0.82 -15.01
CA SER A 247 14.33 -1.26 -16.40
C SER A 247 13.27 -0.40 -17.10
N ALA A 248 12.12 -0.17 -16.47
CA ALA A 248 11.08 0.70 -17.01
C ALA A 248 11.57 2.15 -17.22
N CYS A 249 12.35 2.70 -16.29
CA CYS A 249 12.98 4.01 -16.45
C CYS A 249 13.91 4.05 -17.67
N THR A 250 14.67 2.98 -17.91
CA THR A 250 15.56 2.86 -19.09
C THR A 250 14.75 2.91 -20.39
N TYR A 251 13.64 2.18 -20.48
CA TYR A 251 12.75 2.22 -21.65
C TYR A 251 12.13 3.60 -21.91
N ALA A 252 11.83 4.35 -20.84
CA ALA A 252 11.35 5.73 -20.95
C ALA A 252 12.48 6.76 -21.14
N GLY A 253 13.74 6.32 -21.14
CA GLY A 253 14.90 7.20 -21.18
C GLY A 253 14.99 8.15 -19.99
N ALA A 254 14.58 7.72 -18.80
CA ALA A 254 14.55 8.54 -17.58
C ALA A 254 15.67 8.16 -16.59
N GLY A 255 16.40 9.16 -16.10
CA GLY A 255 17.43 9.03 -15.07
C GLY A 255 16.92 9.30 -13.64
N SER A 256 15.70 9.81 -13.50
CA SER A 256 15.03 10.01 -12.20
C SER A 256 13.55 9.61 -12.26
N LEU A 257 12.91 9.47 -11.10
CA LEU A 257 11.46 9.20 -11.05
C LEU A 257 10.63 10.38 -11.56
N GLU A 258 11.13 11.60 -11.42
CA GLU A 258 10.46 12.80 -11.96
C GLU A 258 10.49 12.79 -13.50
N GLU A 259 11.67 12.57 -14.08
CA GLU A 259 11.78 12.39 -15.54
C GLU A 259 10.95 11.19 -16.03
N PHE A 260 10.84 10.13 -15.22
CA PHE A 260 10.03 8.97 -15.58
C PHE A 260 8.54 9.32 -15.65
N HIS A 261 8.04 10.08 -14.67
CA HIS A 261 6.68 10.61 -14.70
C HIS A 261 6.42 11.51 -15.91
N GLU A 262 7.36 12.41 -16.23
CA GLU A 262 7.23 13.35 -17.35
C GLU A 262 7.30 12.68 -18.73
N ARG A 263 8.17 11.65 -18.88
CA ARG A 263 8.47 11.03 -20.19
C ARG A 263 7.63 9.79 -20.48
N ALA A 264 7.09 9.11 -19.47
CA ALA A 264 6.33 7.90 -19.68
C ALA A 264 5.05 8.17 -20.51
N VAL A 265 4.87 7.39 -21.58
CA VAL A 265 3.68 7.43 -22.42
C VAL A 265 2.87 6.16 -22.20
N PHE A 266 1.57 6.32 -21.99
CA PHE A 266 0.66 5.22 -21.72
C PHE A 266 -0.31 5.00 -22.88
N GLY A 267 -0.46 3.75 -23.28
CA GLY A 267 -1.49 3.29 -24.22
C GLY A 267 -2.51 2.40 -23.52
N VAL A 268 -3.77 2.50 -23.92
CA VAL A 268 -4.81 1.56 -23.48
C VAL A 268 -4.63 0.25 -24.25
N GLN A 269 -4.55 -0.85 -23.53
CA GLN A 269 -4.46 -2.19 -24.11
C GLN A 269 -5.81 -2.91 -24.03
N SER A 270 -6.19 -3.56 -25.13
CA SER A 270 -7.26 -4.56 -25.10
C SER A 270 -6.80 -5.82 -24.37
N ALA A 271 -7.72 -6.76 -24.10
CA ALA A 271 -7.35 -8.05 -23.52
C ALA A 271 -6.35 -8.82 -24.41
N ALA A 272 -6.46 -8.70 -25.74
CA ALA A 272 -5.53 -9.31 -26.69
C ALA A 272 -4.14 -8.66 -26.62
N GLY A 273 -4.06 -7.32 -26.57
CA GLY A 273 -2.79 -6.61 -26.41
C GLY A 273 -2.10 -6.92 -25.07
N TYR A 274 -2.88 -7.09 -24.00
CA TYR A 274 -2.33 -7.55 -22.73
C TYR A 274 -1.81 -9.00 -22.78
N ALA A 275 -2.51 -9.88 -23.52
CA ALA A 275 -2.10 -11.27 -23.70
C ALA A 275 -0.83 -11.40 -24.54
N GLU A 276 -0.68 -10.58 -25.58
CA GLU A 276 0.53 -10.50 -26.42
C GLU A 276 1.80 -10.25 -25.60
N GLY A 277 1.73 -9.41 -24.56
CA GLY A 277 2.86 -9.11 -23.69
C GLY A 277 3.23 -10.20 -22.66
N LYS A 278 2.48 -11.31 -22.59
CA LYS A 278 2.77 -12.40 -21.66
C LYS A 278 3.74 -13.42 -22.29
N PRO A 279 4.62 -14.04 -21.49
CA PRO A 279 5.46 -15.12 -22.00
C PRO A 279 4.60 -16.31 -22.45
N LEU A 280 5.02 -16.95 -23.54
CA LEU A 280 4.47 -18.24 -23.98
C LEU A 280 5.28 -19.35 -23.32
N HIS A 281 4.60 -20.23 -22.57
CA HIS A 281 5.23 -21.37 -21.87
C HIS A 281 5.38 -22.61 -22.75
N ALA A 282 4.78 -22.62 -23.93
CA ALA A 282 4.92 -23.65 -24.96
C ALA A 282 5.23 -22.98 -26.30
N SER A 283 6.14 -23.59 -27.07
CA SER A 283 6.50 -23.11 -28.41
C SER A 283 5.37 -23.32 -29.40
N TRP A 284 5.44 -22.65 -30.55
CA TRP A 284 4.54 -22.89 -31.68
C TRP A 284 4.71 -24.34 -32.15
N SER A 285 3.67 -25.16 -31.95
CA SER A 285 3.55 -26.50 -32.55
C SER A 285 3.03 -26.40 -33.96
#